data_AF-A0A7H2BIF3-F1
#
_entry.id   AF-A0A7H2BIF3-F1
#
_cell.length_a   1.000
_cell.length_b   1.000
_cell.length_c   1.000
_cell.angle_alpha   90.00
_cell.angle_beta   90.00
_cell.angle_gamma   90.00
#
_symmetry.space_group_name_H-M   'P 1'
#
loop_
_entity.id
_entity.type
_entity.pdbx_description
1 polymer ?
#
loop_
_entity_poly.entity_id
_entity_poly.type
_entity_poly.pdbx_seq_one_letter_code
_entity_poly.pdbx_strand_id
1 'polypeptide(L)'
;MEKQIDPLYLRAEHTAFVYETDLDDSQEGSDKLYLANLLTSELLVLEGSGPVIWDLLDEPKTANTLMTQVAETFEVSVETVEGPVLSFLSSLENQGFVQH
;
A
#
# COMPACT_ATOMS: atom_id res chain seq x y z
N MET A 1 20.14 -15.94 -20.73
CA MET A 1 18.89 -15.45 -20.12
C MET A 1 19.25 -14.91 -18.75
N GLU A 2 19.39 -13.59 -18.62
CA GLU A 2 19.47 -12.97 -17.31
C GLU A 2 18.11 -13.17 -16.62
N LYS A 3 18.11 -13.73 -15.41
CA LYS A 3 16.89 -13.75 -14.59
C LYS A 3 16.61 -12.31 -14.21
N GLN A 4 15.55 -11.74 -14.78
CA GLN A 4 14.96 -10.52 -14.23
C GLN A 4 14.48 -10.86 -12.81
N ILE A 5 15.09 -10.24 -11.81
CA ILE A 5 14.67 -10.36 -10.42
C ILE A 5 13.57 -9.32 -10.24
N ASP A 6 12.34 -9.78 -10.03
CA ASP A 6 11.24 -8.88 -9.68
C ASP A 6 11.56 -8.22 -8.33
N PRO A 7 11.56 -6.87 -8.26
CA PRO A 7 11.88 -6.18 -7.03
C PRO A 7 10.83 -6.45 -5.95
N LEU A 8 11.26 -6.46 -4.70
CA LEU A 8 10.40 -6.71 -3.54
C LEU A 8 10.01 -5.37 -2.93
N TYR A 9 8.74 -5.03 -3.04
CA TYR A 9 8.18 -3.85 -2.37
C TYR A 9 7.95 -4.15 -0.90
N LEU A 10 8.40 -3.23 -0.04
CA LEU A 10 8.16 -3.25 1.40
C LEU A 10 7.86 -1.84 1.91
N ARG A 11 7.07 -1.74 2.97
CA ARG A 11 6.87 -0.47 3.69
C ARG A 11 8.22 0.06 4.17
N ALA A 12 8.43 1.36 4.06
CA ALA A 12 9.66 1.98 4.55
C ALA A 12 9.65 2.04 6.08
N GLU A 13 10.77 1.66 6.72
CA GLU A 13 10.88 1.57 8.20
C GLU A 13 10.61 2.90 8.92
N HIS A 14 10.85 4.03 8.25
CA HIS A 14 10.57 5.36 8.79
C HIS A 14 9.12 5.81 8.58
N THR A 15 8.20 4.94 8.16
CA THR A 15 6.79 5.25 8.02
C THR A 15 6.03 4.89 9.28
N ALA A 16 5.42 5.88 9.94
CA ALA A 16 4.39 5.66 10.95
C ALA A 16 3.01 5.65 10.28
N PHE A 17 2.06 4.91 10.85
CA PHE A 17 0.69 4.87 10.36
C PHE A 17 -0.34 4.70 11.48
N VAL A 18 -1.57 5.15 11.24
CA VAL A 18 -2.70 5.00 12.17
C VAL A 18 -4.03 4.93 11.40
N TYR A 19 -4.91 4.01 11.79
CA TYR A 19 -6.25 3.96 11.22
C TYR A 19 -7.14 5.00 11.87
N GLU A 20 -8.05 5.58 11.11
CA GLU A 20 -9.02 6.54 11.68
C GLU A 20 -9.86 5.92 12.80
N THR A 21 -10.20 4.63 12.67
CA THR A 21 -10.90 3.87 13.71
C THR A 21 -10.12 3.73 15.02
N ASP A 22 -8.81 3.95 15.01
CA ASP A 22 -7.98 3.97 16.23
C ASP A 22 -8.00 5.34 16.91
N LEU A 23 -8.50 6.37 16.22
CA LEU A 23 -8.53 7.77 16.69
C LEU A 23 -9.91 8.20 17.20
N ASP A 24 -10.98 7.56 16.71
CA ASP A 24 -12.35 7.85 17.10
C ASP A 24 -13.04 6.61 17.69
N ASP A 25 -13.56 6.74 18.91
CA ASP A 25 -14.36 5.71 19.59
C ASP A 25 -15.77 5.56 18.96
N SER A 26 -16.13 6.43 18.02
CA SER A 26 -17.39 6.33 17.29
C SER A 26 -17.34 5.18 16.28
N GLN A 27 -18.33 4.29 16.34
CA GLN A 27 -18.44 3.13 15.45
C GLN A 27 -18.83 3.49 13.99
N GLU A 28 -18.78 4.77 13.63
CA GLU A 28 -18.94 5.22 12.24
C GLU A 28 -17.59 5.17 11.55
N GLY A 29 -17.06 3.95 11.42
CA GLY A 29 -15.73 3.67 10.88
C GLY A 29 -15.61 4.12 9.43
N SER A 30 -14.68 5.03 9.20
CA SER A 30 -14.23 5.42 7.87
C SER A 30 -12.92 4.66 7.59
N ASP A 31 -12.83 4.04 6.41
CA ASP A 31 -11.69 3.23 5.97
C ASP A 31 -10.51 4.12 5.56
N LYS A 32 -10.08 5.02 6.46
CA LYS A 32 -8.94 5.89 6.25
C LYS A 32 -7.74 5.43 7.04
N LEU A 33 -6.60 5.50 6.37
CA LEU A 33 -5.29 5.23 6.96
C LEU A 33 -4.40 6.46 6.76
N TYR A 34 -3.92 7.00 7.85
CA TYR A 34 -2.98 8.12 7.84
C TYR A 34 -1.56 7.57 7.86
N LEU A 35 -0.73 7.98 6.90
CA LEU A 35 0.70 7.66 6.84
C LEU A 35 1.53 8.92 7.09
N ALA A 36 2.63 8.76 7.82
CA ALA A 36 3.60 9.81 8.08
C ALA A 36 5.02 9.32 7.78
N ASN A 37 5.71 10.01 6.88
CA ASN A 37 7.12 9.80 6.62
C ASN A 37 7.92 10.58 7.66
N LEU A 38 8.53 9.88 8.62
CA LEU A 38 9.20 10.49 9.77
C LEU A 38 10.53 11.18 9.40
N LEU A 39 11.06 10.98 8.20
CA LEU A 39 12.26 11.66 7.71
C LEU A 39 11.92 13.00 7.06
N THR A 40 10.83 13.06 6.29
CA THR A 40 10.47 14.24 5.48
C THR A 40 9.34 15.07 6.09
N SER A 41 8.64 14.54 7.10
CA SER A 41 7.37 15.09 7.63
C SER A 41 6.25 15.15 6.59
N GLU A 42 6.36 14.39 5.49
CA GLU A 42 5.26 14.23 4.53
C GLU A 42 4.16 13.36 5.11
N LEU A 43 2.92 13.76 4.84
CA LEU A 43 1.71 13.06 5.27
C LEU A 43 0.92 12.62 4.04
N LEU A 44 0.39 11.41 4.10
CA LEU A 44 -0.49 10.86 3.07
C LEU A 44 -1.72 10.25 3.74
N VAL A 45 -2.89 10.52 3.18
CA VAL A 45 -4.14 9.86 3.59
C VAL A 45 -4.50 8.84 2.52
N LEU A 46 -4.62 7.59 2.92
CA LEU A 46 -5.14 6.52 2.09
C LEU A 46 -6.62 6.34 2.38
N GLU A 47 -7.43 6.30 1.31
CA GLU A 47 -8.88 6.10 1.36
C GLU A 47 -9.27 4.98 0.39
N GLY A 48 -10.48 4.43 0.54
CA GLY A 48 -11.00 3.40 -0.35
C GLY A 48 -10.20 2.10 -0.26
N SER A 49 -9.65 1.61 -1.37
CA SER A 49 -8.83 0.38 -1.39
C SER A 49 -7.40 0.58 -0.89
N GLY A 50 -6.95 1.82 -0.68
CA GLY A 50 -5.58 2.14 -0.28
C GLY A 50 -5.11 1.44 1.01
N PRO A 51 -5.88 1.50 2.13
CA PRO A 51 -5.53 0.81 3.37
C PRO A 51 -5.39 -0.70 3.20
N VAL A 52 -6.26 -1.33 2.42
CA VAL A 52 -6.20 -2.78 2.15
C VAL A 52 -4.91 -3.13 1.40
N ILE A 53 -4.54 -2.36 0.38
CA ILE A 53 -3.28 -2.58 -0.36
C ILE A 53 -2.07 -2.34 0.56
N TRP A 54 -2.14 -1.34 1.45
CA TRP A 54 -1.12 -1.13 2.46
C TRP A 54 -0.98 -2.32 3.39
N ASP A 55 -2.08 -2.91 3.87
CA ASP A 55 -2.10 -4.10 4.72
C ASP A 55 -1.46 -5.32 4.07
N LEU A 56 -1.68 -5.51 2.76
CA LEU A 56 -1.03 -6.58 2.02
C LEU A 56 0.50 -6.41 1.93
N LEU A 57 1.05 -5.21 2.16
CA LEU A 57 2.49 -4.93 2.21
C LEU A 57 3.13 -5.09 3.60
N ASP A 58 2.45 -5.76 4.54
CA ASP A 58 3.03 -6.08 5.86
C ASP A 58 4.30 -6.95 5.78
N GLU A 59 4.44 -7.70 4.68
CA GLU A 59 5.65 -8.45 4.34
C GLU A 59 6.15 -8.02 2.95
N PRO A 60 7.47 -8.16 2.66
CA PRO A 60 8.01 -7.87 1.34
C PRO A 60 7.35 -8.72 0.24
N LYS A 61 6.86 -8.09 -0.82
CA LYS A 61 6.16 -8.77 -1.94
C LYS A 61 6.56 -8.19 -3.29
N THR A 62 6.56 -9.02 -4.32
CA THR A 62 6.68 -8.53 -5.70
C THR A 62 5.36 -7.88 -6.12
N ALA A 63 5.42 -6.99 -7.13
CA ALA A 63 4.22 -6.40 -7.70
C ALA A 63 3.23 -7.47 -8.19
N ASN A 64 3.71 -8.55 -8.82
CA ASN A 64 2.88 -9.66 -9.29
C ASN A 64 2.10 -10.35 -8.15
N THR A 65 2.78 -10.63 -7.03
CA THR A 65 2.12 -11.21 -5.86
C THR A 65 1.09 -10.25 -5.27
N LEU A 66 1.44 -8.97 -5.13
CA LEU A 66 0.52 -7.96 -4.60
C LEU A 66 -0.73 -7.82 -5.49
N MET A 67 -0.56 -7.70 -6.81
CA MET A 67 -1.68 -7.61 -7.76
C MET A 67 -2.60 -8.83 -7.68
N THR A 68 -2.04 -10.03 -7.51
CA THR A 68 -2.82 -11.26 -7.33
C THR A 68 -3.67 -11.19 -6.06
N GLN A 69 -3.06 -10.80 -4.93
CA GLN A 69 -3.75 -10.69 -3.65
C GLN A 69 -4.82 -9.59 -3.65
N VAL A 70 -4.56 -8.45 -4.31
CA VAL A 70 -5.54 -7.38 -4.49
C VAL A 70 -6.70 -7.86 -5.34
N ALA A 71 -6.43 -8.53 -6.47
CA ALA A 71 -7.46 -9.08 -7.35
C ALA A 71 -8.35 -10.09 -6.60
N GLU A 72 -7.75 -10.98 -5.80
CA GLU A 72 -8.47 -11.92 -4.93
C GLU A 72 -9.31 -11.21 -3.86
N THR A 73 -8.77 -10.19 -3.21
CA THR A 73 -9.45 -9.45 -2.14
C THR A 73 -10.70 -8.71 -2.63
N PHE A 74 -10.64 -8.19 -3.86
CA PHE A 74 -11.76 -7.44 -4.46
C PHE A 74 -12.60 -8.26 -5.45
N GLU A 75 -12.33 -9.57 -5.59
CA GLU A 75 -13.02 -10.48 -6.50
C GLU A 75 -13.04 -10.01 -7.98
N VAL A 76 -11.92 -9.46 -8.45
CA VAL A 76 -11.74 -8.96 -9.83
C VAL A 76 -10.57 -9.65 -10.53
N SER A 77 -10.37 -9.38 -11.82
CA SER A 77 -9.22 -9.91 -12.56
C SER A 77 -7.93 -9.12 -12.26
N VAL A 78 -6.78 -9.79 -12.38
CA VAL A 78 -5.46 -9.13 -12.28
C VAL A 78 -5.32 -7.98 -13.29
N GLU A 79 -5.82 -8.15 -14.52
CA GLU A 79 -5.84 -7.11 -15.56
C GLU A 79 -6.58 -5.84 -15.13
N THR A 80 -7.60 -5.97 -14.27
CA THR A 80 -8.38 -4.83 -13.76
C THR A 80 -7.58 -4.00 -12.75
N VAL A 81 -6.72 -4.67 -11.96
CA VAL A 81 -5.98 -4.03 -10.85
C VAL A 81 -4.55 -3.67 -11.21
N GLU A 82 -4.01 -4.20 -12.31
CA GLU A 82 -2.61 -4.01 -12.71
C GLU A 82 -2.21 -2.53 -12.78
N GLY A 83 -2.89 -1.74 -13.61
CA GLY A 83 -2.61 -0.31 -13.75
C GLY A 83 -2.73 0.46 -12.42
N PRO A 84 -3.87 0.34 -11.70
CA PRO A 84 -4.06 0.99 -10.41
C PRO A 84 -3.00 0.61 -9.35
N VAL A 85 -2.68 -0.68 -9.20
CA VAL A 85 -1.72 -1.15 -8.20
C VAL A 85 -0.30 -0.67 -8.53
N LEU A 86 0.13 -0.73 -9.78
CA LEU A 86 1.44 -0.23 -10.18
C LEU A 86 1.56 1.29 -10.00
N SER A 87 0.52 2.04 -10.36
CA SER A 87 0.47 3.49 -10.13
C SER A 87 0.50 3.83 -8.64
N PHE A 88 -0.17 3.01 -7.81
CA PHE A 88 -0.19 3.18 -6.37
C PHE A 88 1.19 2.93 -5.75
N LEU A 89 1.84 1.81 -6.10
CA LEU A 89 3.20 1.48 -5.66
C LEU A 89 4.20 2.58 -6.03
N SER A 90 4.18 3.03 -7.29
CA SER A 90 5.06 4.11 -7.75
C SER A 90 4.82 5.41 -6.99
N SER A 91 3.57 5.74 -6.67
CA SER A 91 3.23 6.93 -5.87
C SER A 91 3.78 6.84 -4.45
N LEU A 92 3.62 5.70 -3.78
CA LEU A 92 4.15 5.48 -2.44
C LEU A 92 5.67 5.50 -2.41
N GLU A 93 6.30 4.92 -3.42
CA GLU A 93 7.75 4.90 -3.55
C GLU A 93 8.32 6.31 -3.76
N ASN A 94 7.73 7.09 -4.66
CA ASN A 94 8.17 8.47 -4.92
C ASN A 94 8.07 9.38 -3.69
N GLN A 95 7.14 9.08 -2.77
CA GLN A 95 6.96 9.79 -1.49
C GLN A 95 7.72 9.13 -0.32
N GLY A 96 8.45 8.04 -0.59
CA GLY A 96 9.26 7.34 0.40
C GLY A 96 8.47 6.57 1.46
N PHE A 97 7.22 6.20 1.19
CA PHE A 97 6.42 5.33 2.07
C PHE A 97 6.66 3.83 1.81
N VAL A 98 7.13 3.49 0.60
CA VAL A 98 7.51 2.13 0.16
C VAL A 98 8.89 2.18 -0.48
N GLN A 99 9.63 1.08 -0.44
CA GLN A 99 10.94 0.91 -1.09
C GLN A 99 11.02 -0.45 -1.77
N HIS A 100 11.94 -0.60 -2.73
CA HIS A 100 12.15 -1.83 -3.48
C HIS A 100 13.63 -2.14 -3.76
#